data_AF-A0A960WCA0-F1
#
_entry.id   AF-A0A960WCA0-F1
#
_cell.length_a   1.000
_cell.length_b   1.000
_cell.length_c   1.000
_cell.angle_alpha   90.00
_cell.angle_beta   90.00
_cell.angle_gamma   90.00
#
_symmetry.space_group_name_H-M   'P 1'
#
loop_
_entity.id
_entity.type
_entity.pdbx_description
1 polymer ?
#
loop_
_entity_poly.entity_id
_entity_poly.type
_entity_poly.pdbx_seq_one_letter_code
_entity_poly.pdbx_strand_id
1 'polypeptide(L)'
;MAKLSQIFSKVPNRLMNDFLFYKENVEKFDIYNKVADKYFSEKKNRIHFLEEVVDDLKELEEHELRSAFLELLSYDVPTHGGVQKRIVKTYERIIHEAYALRDFYKFEYFLQKIKKYDEIFELYYRYVARQFLEGSVSEDEWKALYDRAEREASTLFRSIASQYITKLIQAEDLDNAIAYLDKEGKAYLFGRHQYLRLSIGIIKLALKKKQPEQALAYRNKVIANIVDPELKKYGEIKLYEVTQEIHNALGQTAPTEKKHWEAVFDHLEDIPGDADNKSYIDNLRKQYRQMSANYTTLLDIRIDQNEQKQLYDKIMSHLREQKPMFMLRIGDADTYGFQNIRNVDETFLIDCQSREMKWWGVNLSHGLRKKLSDHFLETFYDCDVLGIPSIFRFVSDLPNLRTSFTERRNQRGSVMIMEQLQKDMDARKFHANMVFSENRCHQVLFTKEKVTDFFALANKVVVISNYDSDEMKQAFAGYDIVTIQVPKERTKAQSMPFKIDALIAEVESTVEKGDLVLVAAGFAGKCFLKKSKEKGAVALDVGAMGDYWLGHKTRGVSELV
;
A
#
# COMPACT_ATOMS: atom_id res chain seq x y z
N MET A 1 -7.14 -39.45 54.63
CA MET A 1 -7.45 -40.66 53.83
C MET A 1 -8.63 -41.47 54.37
N ALA A 2 -8.68 -41.89 55.64
CA ALA A 2 -9.84 -42.61 56.18
C ALA A 2 -11.19 -41.84 56.11
N LYS A 3 -11.18 -40.51 56.28
CA LYS A 3 -12.38 -39.66 56.09
C LYS A 3 -12.86 -39.53 54.64
N LEU A 4 -11.95 -39.65 53.66
CA LEU A 4 -12.31 -39.60 52.23
C LEU A 4 -12.92 -40.92 51.76
N SER A 5 -12.47 -42.06 52.30
CA SER A 5 -13.04 -43.38 52.03
C SER A 5 -14.46 -43.59 52.58
N GLN A 6 -14.88 -42.79 53.56
CA GLN A 6 -16.23 -42.84 54.16
C GLN A 6 -17.26 -41.99 53.40
N ILE A 7 -16.79 -41.09 52.52
CA ILE A 7 -17.64 -40.21 51.70
C ILE A 7 -17.98 -40.89 50.37
N PHE A 8 -17.06 -41.68 49.80
CA PHE A 8 -17.25 -42.36 48.52
C PHE A 8 -18.04 -43.68 48.59
N SER A 9 -18.33 -44.22 49.78
CA SER A 9 -19.05 -45.49 49.95
C SER A 9 -20.59 -45.37 50.03
N LYS A 10 -21.17 -44.18 49.80
CA LYS A 10 -22.60 -43.91 50.00
C LYS A 10 -23.41 -43.42 48.79
N VAL A 11 -22.90 -43.49 47.56
CA VAL A 11 -23.70 -43.07 46.38
C VAL A 11 -23.84 -44.22 45.36
N PRO A 12 -25.03 -44.83 45.25
CA PRO A 12 -25.28 -46.04 44.44
C PRO A 12 -25.39 -45.85 42.92
N ASN A 13 -25.18 -46.96 42.20
CA ASN A 13 -25.14 -47.25 40.76
C ASN A 13 -26.32 -46.77 39.85
N ARG A 14 -27.10 -45.75 40.22
CA ARG A 14 -28.25 -45.29 39.41
C ARG A 14 -27.92 -44.18 38.38
N LEU A 15 -26.68 -43.69 38.36
CA LEU A 15 -26.20 -42.60 37.50
C LEU A 15 -25.80 -43.01 36.07
N MET A 16 -26.09 -44.24 35.64
CA MET A 16 -25.85 -44.67 34.25
C MET A 16 -27.07 -44.43 33.35
N ASN A 17 -28.27 -44.21 33.90
CA ASN A 17 -29.48 -43.97 33.12
C ASN A 17 -29.80 -42.47 32.90
N ASP A 18 -29.13 -41.54 33.60
CA ASP A 18 -29.36 -40.10 33.45
C ASP A 18 -28.55 -39.45 32.32
N PHE A 19 -27.62 -40.19 31.70
CA PHE A 19 -26.86 -39.70 30.53
C PHE A 19 -27.73 -39.54 29.28
N LEU A 20 -28.86 -40.24 29.20
CA LEU A 20 -29.80 -40.17 28.07
C LEU A 20 -30.92 -39.14 28.25
N PHE A 21 -31.02 -38.48 29.41
CA PHE A 21 -31.99 -37.41 29.66
C PHE A 21 -31.39 -35.99 29.52
N TYR A 22 -30.07 -35.86 29.54
CA TYR A 22 -29.38 -34.55 29.53
C TYR A 22 -29.08 -33.98 28.13
N LYS A 23 -29.84 -34.42 27.12
CA LYS A 23 -29.78 -33.88 25.76
C LYS A 23 -30.65 -32.62 25.57
N GLU A 24 -31.55 -32.28 26.50
CA GLU A 24 -32.63 -31.34 26.15
C GLU A 24 -32.91 -30.13 27.05
N ASN A 25 -32.23 -29.86 28.17
CA ASN A 25 -32.55 -28.64 28.93
C ASN A 25 -31.34 -27.82 29.34
N VAL A 26 -31.15 -26.74 28.58
CA VAL A 26 -30.53 -25.49 29.00
C VAL A 26 -31.15 -25.05 30.33
N GLU A 27 -30.33 -24.89 31.36
CA GLU A 27 -30.33 -23.79 32.32
C GLU A 27 -29.56 -24.22 33.58
N LYS A 28 -28.32 -23.73 33.71
CA LYS A 28 -27.82 -23.08 34.93
C LYS A 28 -26.39 -22.60 34.73
N PHE A 29 -26.34 -21.33 34.33
CA PHE A 29 -25.20 -20.44 34.13
C PHE A 29 -24.32 -20.19 35.39
N ASP A 30 -24.53 -20.94 36.48
CA ASP A 30 -23.97 -20.60 37.80
C ASP A 30 -22.70 -21.40 38.17
N ILE A 31 -22.47 -22.55 37.52
CA ILE A 31 -21.21 -23.30 37.66
C ILE A 31 -20.13 -22.74 36.74
N TYR A 32 -20.52 -22.26 35.54
CA TYR A 32 -19.58 -21.65 34.60
C TYR A 32 -19.01 -20.35 35.16
N ASN A 33 -19.82 -19.53 35.85
CA ASN A 33 -19.33 -18.29 36.48
C ASN A 33 -18.47 -18.56 37.72
N LYS A 34 -18.75 -19.58 38.55
CA LYS A 34 -17.89 -19.89 39.71
C LYS A 34 -16.57 -20.55 39.33
N VAL A 35 -16.56 -21.35 38.26
CA VAL A 35 -15.32 -21.89 37.67
C VAL A 35 -14.58 -20.80 36.92
N ALA A 36 -15.27 -19.95 36.15
CA ALA A 36 -14.67 -18.79 35.48
C ALA A 36 -14.10 -17.81 36.50
N ASP A 37 -14.77 -17.45 37.59
CA ASP A 37 -14.26 -16.49 38.58
C ASP A 37 -13.07 -17.04 39.37
N LYS A 38 -13.03 -18.34 39.67
CA LYS A 38 -11.84 -18.98 40.25
C LYS A 38 -10.69 -19.08 39.23
N TYR A 39 -11.00 -19.44 37.99
CA TYR A 39 -10.02 -19.58 36.89
C TYR A 39 -9.51 -18.21 36.39
N PHE A 40 -10.33 -17.16 36.47
CA PHE A 40 -10.00 -15.77 36.13
C PHE A 40 -9.37 -15.03 37.29
N SER A 41 -9.68 -15.32 38.56
CA SER A 41 -8.95 -14.73 39.70
C SER A 41 -7.54 -15.32 39.83
N GLU A 42 -7.37 -16.64 39.65
CA GLU A 42 -6.04 -17.26 39.57
C GLU A 42 -5.27 -16.82 38.30
N LYS A 43 -5.94 -16.61 37.16
CA LYS A 43 -5.33 -16.02 35.94
C LYS A 43 -5.01 -14.53 36.08
N LYS A 44 -5.84 -13.72 36.71
CA LYS A 44 -5.64 -12.28 36.85
C LYS A 44 -4.49 -12.00 37.81
N ASN A 45 -4.33 -12.81 38.86
CA ASN A 45 -3.15 -12.78 39.71
C ASN A 45 -1.89 -13.25 38.96
N ARG A 46 -1.99 -14.24 38.05
CA ARG A 46 -0.86 -14.66 37.20
C ARG A 46 -0.51 -13.67 36.09
N ILE A 47 -1.49 -12.99 35.49
CA ILE A 47 -1.25 -11.95 34.48
C ILE A 47 -0.66 -10.72 35.16
N HIS A 48 -1.17 -10.32 36.34
CA HIS A 48 -0.60 -9.23 37.10
C HIS A 48 0.82 -9.55 37.58
N PHE A 49 1.06 -10.77 38.05
CA PHE A 49 2.42 -11.27 38.36
C PHE A 49 3.33 -11.28 37.13
N LEU A 50 2.86 -11.72 35.98
CA LEU A 50 3.65 -11.68 34.74
C LEU A 50 3.86 -10.25 34.21
N GLU A 51 2.96 -9.32 34.50
CA GLU A 51 3.09 -7.90 34.18
C GLU A 51 4.08 -7.20 35.12
N GLU A 52 4.06 -7.49 36.43
CA GLU A 52 5.09 -7.08 37.39
C GLU A 52 6.46 -7.66 37.04
N VAL A 53 6.54 -8.97 36.73
CA VAL A 53 7.79 -9.61 36.31
C VAL A 53 8.35 -9.00 35.03
N VAL A 54 7.50 -8.60 34.06
CA VAL A 54 7.96 -7.93 32.83
C VAL A 54 8.45 -6.51 33.07
N ASP A 55 7.92 -5.81 34.06
CA ASP A 55 8.40 -4.49 34.46
C ASP A 55 9.70 -4.59 35.30
N ASP A 56 9.80 -5.58 36.19
CA ASP A 56 11.01 -5.88 36.97
C ASP A 56 12.17 -6.36 36.08
N LEU A 57 11.89 -7.16 35.04
CA LEU A 57 12.88 -7.63 34.05
C LEU A 57 13.56 -6.48 33.27
N LYS A 58 13.02 -5.26 33.30
CA LYS A 58 13.64 -4.09 32.65
C LYS A 58 14.79 -3.49 33.45
N GLU A 59 14.90 -3.81 34.74
CA GLU A 59 15.92 -3.25 35.65
C GLU A 59 17.02 -4.24 36.04
N LEU A 60 16.93 -5.50 35.61
CA LEU A 60 17.85 -6.57 35.98
C LEU A 60 19.15 -6.58 35.15
N GLU A 61 20.25 -6.98 35.78
CA GLU A 61 21.51 -7.23 35.07
C GLU A 61 21.50 -8.58 34.33
N GLU A 62 22.43 -8.78 33.40
CA GLU A 62 22.41 -9.85 32.38
C GLU A 62 22.29 -11.27 32.95
N HIS A 63 22.87 -11.52 34.14
CA HIS A 63 22.83 -12.84 34.78
C HIS A 63 21.51 -13.11 35.53
N GLU A 64 20.79 -12.07 35.96
CA GLU A 64 19.52 -12.14 36.69
C GLU A 64 18.35 -12.35 35.73
N LEU A 65 18.39 -11.64 34.60
CA LEU A 65 17.53 -11.89 33.42
C LEU A 65 17.58 -13.35 33.00
N ARG A 66 18.75 -13.99 33.07
CA ARG A 66 18.96 -15.38 32.68
C ARG A 66 18.28 -16.38 33.62
N SER A 67 18.30 -16.15 34.93
CA SER A 67 17.66 -17.03 35.92
C SER A 67 16.14 -16.89 35.93
N ALA A 68 15.63 -15.66 35.95
CA ALA A 68 14.19 -15.39 35.92
C ALA A 68 13.51 -15.96 34.66
N PHE A 69 14.24 -15.99 33.54
CA PHE A 69 13.73 -16.53 32.28
C PHE A 69 13.68 -18.06 32.23
N LEU A 70 14.66 -18.75 32.83
CA LEU A 70 14.65 -20.22 32.93
C LEU A 70 13.49 -20.71 33.82
N GLU A 71 13.13 -19.92 34.83
CA GLU A 71 11.97 -20.15 35.69
C GLU A 71 10.66 -19.95 34.92
N LEU A 72 10.54 -18.87 34.14
CA LEU A 72 9.38 -18.59 33.27
C LEU A 72 9.13 -19.69 32.21
N LEU A 73 10.20 -20.24 31.63
CA LEU A 73 10.13 -21.33 30.65
C LEU A 73 9.72 -22.69 31.25
N SER A 74 9.76 -22.83 32.58
CA SER A 74 9.35 -24.05 33.28
C SER A 74 7.83 -24.15 33.48
N TYR A 75 7.09 -23.06 33.21
CA TYR A 75 5.64 -23.03 33.32
C TYR A 75 4.96 -23.42 32.01
N ASP A 76 4.28 -24.57 32.03
CA ASP A 76 3.48 -25.10 30.93
C ASP A 76 2.13 -24.36 30.88
N VAL A 77 2.09 -23.20 30.20
CA VAL A 77 0.89 -22.35 30.12
C VAL A 77 0.29 -22.41 28.70
N PRO A 78 -1.00 -22.76 28.54
CA PRO A 78 -1.70 -22.60 27.27
C PRO A 78 -1.82 -21.11 26.94
N THR A 79 -1.12 -20.64 25.91
CA THR A 79 -0.88 -19.22 25.65
C THR A 79 -2.00 -18.55 24.85
N HIS A 80 -2.47 -17.41 25.35
CA HIS A 80 -3.24 -16.43 24.56
C HIS A 80 -2.29 -15.52 23.78
N GLY A 81 -2.63 -15.20 22.52
CA GLY A 81 -1.80 -14.43 21.58
C GLY A 81 -1.42 -12.99 21.99
N GLY A 82 -1.88 -12.48 23.15
CA GLY A 82 -1.44 -11.20 23.70
C GLY A 82 -0.09 -11.26 24.43
N VAL A 83 0.18 -12.37 25.12
CA VAL A 83 1.43 -12.58 25.90
C VAL A 83 2.58 -12.91 24.95
N GLN A 84 2.35 -13.75 23.95
CA GLN A 84 3.31 -14.00 22.86
C GLN A 84 3.74 -12.67 22.22
N LYS A 85 2.79 -11.79 21.85
CA LYS A 85 3.11 -10.49 21.24
C LYS A 85 4.00 -9.59 22.12
N ARG A 86 3.85 -9.61 23.45
CA ARG A 86 4.71 -8.80 24.34
C ARG A 86 6.09 -9.43 24.52
N ILE A 87 6.16 -10.76 24.69
CA ILE A 87 7.43 -11.50 24.73
C ILE A 87 8.21 -11.25 23.43
N VAL A 88 7.54 -11.32 22.28
CA VAL A 88 8.19 -11.02 21.00
C VAL A 88 8.71 -9.58 20.97
N LYS A 89 7.91 -8.59 21.37
CA LYS A 89 8.38 -7.19 21.41
C LYS A 89 9.60 -6.98 22.31
N THR A 90 9.68 -7.70 23.43
CA THR A 90 10.85 -7.66 24.32
C THR A 90 12.06 -8.28 23.65
N TYR A 91 11.92 -9.43 22.99
CA TYR A 91 12.99 -10.05 22.21
C TYR A 91 13.42 -9.19 21.01
N GLU A 92 12.48 -8.59 20.29
CA GLU A 92 12.75 -7.59 19.25
C GLU A 92 13.65 -6.51 19.84
N ARG A 93 13.25 -5.87 20.95
CA ARG A 93 14.04 -4.80 21.60
C ARG A 93 15.46 -5.25 22.00
N ILE A 94 15.63 -6.44 22.57
CA ILE A 94 16.95 -6.93 22.99
C ILE A 94 17.85 -7.24 21.78
N ILE A 95 17.28 -7.82 20.72
CA ILE A 95 18.02 -8.06 19.47
C ILE A 95 18.40 -6.72 18.81
N HIS A 96 17.49 -5.75 18.85
CA HIS A 96 17.69 -4.38 18.38
C HIS A 96 18.91 -3.73 19.05
N GLU A 97 18.95 -3.78 20.38
CA GLU A 97 20.04 -3.21 21.17
C GLU A 97 21.37 -3.94 20.91
N ALA A 98 21.35 -5.28 20.88
CA ALA A 98 22.55 -6.07 20.58
C ALA A 98 23.12 -5.77 19.18
N TYR A 99 22.26 -5.62 18.16
CA TYR A 99 22.66 -5.28 16.80
C TYR A 99 23.20 -3.85 16.70
N ALA A 100 22.51 -2.88 17.30
CA ALA A 100 22.95 -1.47 17.31
C ALA A 100 24.34 -1.30 17.96
N LEU A 101 24.65 -2.13 18.96
CA LEU A 101 25.93 -2.18 19.65
C LEU A 101 26.99 -3.07 18.95
N ARG A 102 26.64 -3.72 17.83
CA ARG A 102 27.47 -4.71 17.12
C ARG A 102 27.96 -5.89 18.00
N ASP A 103 27.17 -6.27 19.01
CA ASP A 103 27.43 -7.41 19.87
C ASP A 103 26.86 -8.69 19.22
N PHE A 104 27.63 -9.24 18.27
CA PHE A 104 27.22 -10.39 17.46
C PHE A 104 27.07 -11.69 18.27
N TYR A 105 27.74 -11.79 19.42
CA TYR A 105 27.60 -12.96 20.30
C TYR A 105 26.24 -12.93 21.01
N LYS A 106 25.88 -11.78 21.60
CA LYS A 106 24.59 -11.57 22.24
C LYS A 106 23.45 -11.70 21.23
N PHE A 107 23.66 -11.16 20.03
CA PHE A 107 22.76 -11.31 18.89
C PHE A 107 22.51 -12.79 18.53
N GLU A 108 23.57 -13.57 18.24
CA GLU A 108 23.45 -14.99 17.89
C GLU A 108 22.89 -15.85 19.04
N TYR A 109 23.23 -15.53 20.30
CA TYR A 109 22.69 -16.22 21.47
C TYR A 109 21.16 -16.07 21.56
N PHE A 110 20.65 -14.85 21.46
CA PHE A 110 19.20 -14.61 21.52
C PHE A 110 18.48 -15.16 20.27
N LEU A 111 19.12 -15.12 19.10
CA LEU A 111 18.65 -15.77 17.87
C LEU A 111 18.47 -17.28 18.02
N GLN A 112 19.43 -17.99 18.60
CA GLN A 112 19.34 -19.44 18.82
C GLN A 112 18.22 -19.81 19.80
N LYS A 113 17.94 -18.97 20.80
CA LYS A 113 16.83 -19.17 21.75
C LYS A 113 15.46 -18.94 21.11
N ILE A 114 15.38 -18.02 20.15
CA ILE A 114 14.18 -17.66 19.40
C ILE A 114 13.82 -18.70 18.33
N LYS A 115 14.81 -19.43 17.79
CA LYS A 115 14.61 -20.48 16.78
C LYS A 115 13.63 -21.60 17.21
N LYS A 116 13.29 -21.69 18.50
CA LYS A 116 12.26 -22.60 19.05
C LYS A 116 10.81 -22.11 18.85
N TYR A 117 10.61 -20.88 18.38
CA TYR A 117 9.28 -20.28 18.22
C TYR A 117 9.14 -19.66 16.82
N ASP A 118 8.50 -20.38 15.91
CA ASP A 118 8.34 -19.99 14.49
C ASP A 118 7.76 -18.58 14.29
N GLU A 119 6.85 -18.14 15.17
CA GLU A 119 6.23 -16.80 15.12
C GLU A 119 7.21 -15.66 15.50
N ILE A 120 8.23 -15.93 16.31
CA ILE A 120 9.22 -14.94 16.74
C ILE A 120 10.31 -14.76 15.67
N PHE A 121 10.63 -15.84 14.93
CA PHE A 121 11.55 -15.79 13.79
C PHE A 121 11.02 -14.92 12.64
N GLU A 122 9.69 -14.91 12.43
CA GLU A 122 9.03 -14.02 11.46
C GLU A 122 9.12 -12.53 11.87
N LEU A 123 9.01 -12.25 13.17
CA LEU A 123 9.08 -10.90 13.74
C LEU A 123 10.51 -10.33 13.73
N TYR A 124 11.52 -11.16 14.02
CA TYR A 124 12.94 -10.84 13.80
C TYR A 124 13.25 -10.49 12.34
N TYR A 125 12.69 -11.21 11.36
CA TYR A 125 12.95 -10.89 9.95
C TYR A 125 12.17 -9.69 9.45
N ARG A 126 10.98 -9.40 9.98
CA ARG A 126 10.32 -8.10 9.77
C ARG A 126 11.16 -6.97 10.33
N TYR A 127 11.85 -7.21 11.44
CA TYR A 127 12.79 -6.26 12.03
C TYR A 127 14.06 -6.07 11.19
N VAL A 128 14.76 -7.15 10.81
CA VAL A 128 15.94 -7.10 9.92
C VAL A 128 15.55 -6.47 8.58
N ALA A 129 14.48 -6.92 7.94
CA ALA A 129 14.00 -6.30 6.71
C ALA A 129 13.68 -4.81 6.91
N ARG A 130 13.10 -4.40 8.04
CA ARG A 130 12.81 -2.99 8.33
C ARG A 130 14.07 -2.15 8.57
N GLN A 131 15.02 -2.62 9.38
CA GLN A 131 16.30 -1.91 9.59
C GLN A 131 17.15 -1.85 8.32
N PHE A 132 17.05 -2.85 7.45
CA PHE A 132 17.78 -2.92 6.18
C PHE A 132 17.08 -2.12 5.07
N LEU A 133 15.78 -1.86 5.21
CA LEU A 133 15.04 -0.91 4.37
C LEU A 133 15.27 0.54 4.83
N GLU A 134 15.52 0.75 6.12
CA GLU A 134 15.76 2.06 6.74
C GLU A 134 17.27 2.43 6.85
N GLY A 135 18.20 1.51 6.53
CA GLY A 135 19.66 1.67 6.68
C GLY A 135 20.52 1.26 5.46
N SER A 136 21.76 1.79 5.42
CA SER A 136 22.79 1.61 4.37
C SER A 136 23.51 0.25 4.46
N VAL A 137 22.82 -0.84 4.17
CA VAL A 137 23.45 -2.16 4.06
C VAL A 137 24.06 -2.33 2.66
N SER A 138 25.30 -2.80 2.59
CA SER A 138 26.03 -3.03 1.34
C SER A 138 25.47 -4.22 0.55
N GLU A 139 25.79 -4.29 -0.74
CA GLU A 139 25.37 -5.40 -1.61
C GLU A 139 25.97 -6.75 -1.15
N ASP A 140 27.22 -6.74 -0.67
CA ASP A 140 27.91 -7.92 -0.16
C ASP A 140 27.22 -8.53 1.07
N GLU A 141 26.71 -7.68 1.97
CA GLU A 141 25.96 -8.12 3.14
C GLU A 141 24.62 -8.78 2.75
N TRP A 142 23.94 -8.23 1.72
CA TRP A 142 22.74 -8.86 1.17
C TRP A 142 23.04 -10.21 0.54
N LYS A 143 24.13 -10.31 -0.23
CA LYS A 143 24.57 -11.55 -0.85
C LYS A 143 24.93 -12.61 0.20
N ALA A 144 25.66 -12.23 1.25
CA ALA A 144 26.01 -13.14 2.34
C ALA A 144 24.77 -13.68 3.07
N LEU A 145 23.78 -12.83 3.32
CA LEU A 145 22.50 -13.23 3.94
C LEU A 145 21.71 -14.18 3.04
N TYR A 146 21.65 -13.88 1.73
CA TYR A 146 21.02 -14.73 0.74
C TYR A 146 21.69 -16.11 0.68
N ASP A 147 23.01 -16.16 0.53
CA ASP A 147 23.78 -17.40 0.42
C ASP A 147 23.63 -18.25 1.70
N ARG A 148 23.55 -17.61 2.88
CA ARG A 148 23.29 -18.31 4.16
C ARG A 148 21.88 -18.89 4.21
N ALA A 149 20.86 -18.10 3.85
CA ALA A 149 19.47 -18.54 3.86
C ALA A 149 19.21 -19.69 2.88
N GLU A 150 19.87 -19.67 1.72
CA GLU A 150 19.85 -20.76 0.73
C GLU A 150 20.43 -22.04 1.32
N ARG A 151 21.66 -21.97 1.85
CA ARG A 151 22.36 -23.14 2.43
C ARG A 151 21.62 -23.77 3.60
N GLU A 152 20.95 -22.95 4.41
CA GLU A 152 20.21 -23.44 5.58
C GLU A 152 18.79 -23.92 5.25
N ALA A 153 18.39 -23.95 3.96
CA ALA A 153 17.04 -24.33 3.51
C ALA A 153 15.93 -23.60 4.30
N SER A 154 16.15 -22.32 4.59
CA SER A 154 15.27 -21.54 5.45
C SER A 154 13.89 -21.41 4.83
N THR A 155 12.82 -21.57 5.63
CA THR A 155 11.44 -21.25 5.24
C THR A 155 11.28 -19.79 4.78
N LEU A 156 12.25 -18.93 5.13
CA LEU A 156 12.30 -17.51 4.80
C LEU A 156 13.13 -17.17 3.56
N PHE A 157 13.81 -18.15 2.96
CA PHE A 157 14.61 -17.96 1.75
C PHE A 157 13.84 -17.18 0.67
N ARG A 158 12.53 -17.42 0.55
CA ARG A 158 11.64 -16.70 -0.37
C ARG A 158 11.64 -15.18 -0.14
N SER A 159 11.46 -14.75 1.10
CA SER A 159 11.41 -13.32 1.43
C SER A 159 12.75 -12.64 1.13
N ILE A 160 13.85 -13.28 1.54
CA ILE A 160 15.22 -12.78 1.36
C ILE A 160 15.58 -12.71 -0.13
N ALA A 161 15.33 -13.77 -0.90
CA ALA A 161 15.56 -13.80 -2.34
C ALA A 161 14.78 -12.67 -3.05
N SER A 162 13.53 -12.44 -2.68
CA SER A 162 12.75 -11.34 -3.26
C SER A 162 13.32 -9.96 -2.95
N GLN A 163 13.80 -9.74 -1.72
CA GLN A 163 14.40 -8.46 -1.33
C GLN A 163 15.75 -8.25 -2.00
N TYR A 164 16.55 -9.30 -2.12
CA TYR A 164 17.83 -9.23 -2.81
C TYR A 164 17.66 -8.93 -4.30
N ILE A 165 16.76 -9.64 -5.00
CA ILE A 165 16.44 -9.34 -6.40
C ILE A 165 15.89 -7.91 -6.54
N THR A 166 15.08 -7.44 -5.58
CA THR A 166 14.63 -6.05 -5.53
C THR A 166 15.80 -5.07 -5.43
N LYS A 167 16.81 -5.37 -4.61
CA LYS A 167 18.02 -4.54 -4.46
C LYS A 167 18.86 -4.54 -5.73
N LEU A 168 19.05 -5.70 -6.38
CA LEU A 168 19.71 -5.79 -7.68
C LEU A 168 18.99 -4.91 -8.72
N ILE A 169 17.66 -4.96 -8.76
CA ILE A 169 16.87 -4.10 -9.65
C ILE A 169 17.08 -2.61 -9.32
N GLN A 170 17.10 -2.25 -8.04
CA GLN A 170 17.34 -0.87 -7.59
C GLN A 170 18.76 -0.36 -7.81
N ALA A 171 19.74 -1.27 -7.85
CA ALA A 171 21.14 -1.02 -8.19
C ALA A 171 21.37 -1.06 -9.71
N GLU A 172 20.30 -1.31 -10.48
CA GLU A 172 20.35 -1.45 -11.93
C GLU A 172 21.25 -2.61 -12.39
N ASP A 173 21.40 -3.66 -11.60
CA ASP A 173 22.14 -4.87 -11.97
C ASP A 173 21.22 -5.89 -12.65
N LEU A 174 20.99 -5.68 -13.95
CA LEU A 174 20.05 -6.47 -14.74
C LEU A 174 20.47 -7.94 -14.87
N ASP A 175 21.76 -8.20 -15.12
CA ASP A 175 22.25 -9.54 -15.42
C ASP A 175 22.20 -10.42 -14.17
N ASN A 176 22.62 -9.90 -13.01
CA ASN A 176 22.47 -10.62 -11.75
C ASN A 176 21.00 -10.77 -11.38
N ALA A 177 20.15 -9.75 -11.55
CA ALA A 177 18.72 -9.88 -11.26
C ALA A 177 18.06 -11.01 -12.08
N ILE A 178 18.38 -11.10 -13.38
CA ILE A 178 17.94 -12.20 -14.26
C ILE A 178 18.48 -13.54 -13.77
N ALA A 179 19.80 -13.64 -13.53
CA ALA A 179 20.44 -14.89 -13.14
C ALA A 179 19.88 -15.44 -11.82
N TYR A 180 19.72 -14.60 -10.80
CA TYR A 180 19.15 -15.00 -9.52
C TYR A 180 17.66 -15.35 -9.64
N LEU A 181 16.85 -14.59 -10.39
CA LEU A 181 15.44 -14.94 -10.54
C LEU A 181 15.26 -16.23 -11.36
N ASP A 182 16.11 -16.49 -12.36
CA ASP A 182 16.08 -17.70 -13.17
C ASP A 182 16.53 -18.96 -12.40
N LYS A 183 17.58 -18.83 -11.58
CA LYS A 183 18.09 -19.91 -10.73
C LYS A 183 17.00 -20.35 -9.74
N GLU A 184 16.39 -19.37 -9.10
CA GLU A 184 15.52 -19.63 -7.95
C GLU A 184 14.03 -19.79 -8.31
N GLY A 185 13.59 -19.13 -9.38
CA GLY A 185 12.23 -19.21 -9.92
C GLY A 185 11.84 -20.62 -10.36
N LYS A 186 12.82 -21.48 -10.67
CA LYS A 186 12.59 -22.89 -11.01
C LYS A 186 12.42 -23.81 -9.81
N ALA A 187 13.08 -23.51 -8.68
CA ALA A 187 13.23 -24.48 -7.60
C ALA A 187 12.25 -24.27 -6.45
N TYR A 188 12.02 -23.02 -6.00
CA TYR A 188 11.29 -22.80 -4.74
C TYR A 188 10.53 -21.49 -4.65
N LEU A 189 10.63 -20.62 -5.65
CA LEU A 189 10.26 -19.24 -5.48
C LEU A 189 8.86 -18.91 -5.99
N PHE A 190 7.99 -18.78 -4.98
CA PHE A 190 6.93 -17.79 -4.85
C PHE A 190 5.51 -18.30 -5.02
N GLY A 191 4.64 -17.86 -4.11
CA GLY A 191 3.25 -17.66 -4.49
C GLY A 191 3.26 -16.91 -5.82
N ARG A 192 2.64 -17.52 -6.83
CA ARG A 192 2.73 -17.22 -8.27
C ARG A 192 2.83 -15.72 -8.63
N HIS A 193 2.21 -14.84 -7.84
CA HIS A 193 2.27 -13.39 -7.97
C HIS A 193 3.64 -12.73 -7.72
N GLN A 194 4.46 -13.20 -6.77
CA GLN A 194 5.70 -12.51 -6.42
C GLN A 194 6.79 -12.74 -7.48
N TYR A 195 6.83 -13.92 -8.10
CA TYR A 195 7.65 -14.17 -9.30
C TYR A 195 7.28 -13.21 -10.44
N LEU A 196 5.99 -13.07 -10.75
CA LEU A 196 5.51 -12.12 -11.76
C LEU A 196 5.91 -10.68 -11.43
N ARG A 197 5.78 -10.26 -10.17
CA ARG A 197 6.14 -8.91 -9.73
C ARG A 197 7.64 -8.62 -9.94
N LEU A 198 8.52 -9.53 -9.54
CA LEU A 198 9.96 -9.37 -9.74
C LEU A 198 10.32 -9.40 -11.22
N SER A 199 9.67 -10.28 -11.99
CA SER A 199 9.84 -10.35 -13.44
C SER A 199 9.46 -9.03 -14.12
N ILE A 200 8.34 -8.40 -13.75
CA ILE A 200 7.97 -7.07 -14.24
C ILE A 200 9.06 -6.04 -13.91
N GLY A 201 9.62 -6.07 -12.70
CA GLY A 201 10.73 -5.18 -12.30
C GLY A 201 11.98 -5.35 -13.17
N ILE A 202 12.35 -6.59 -13.49
CA ILE A 202 13.48 -6.91 -14.38
C ILE A 202 13.20 -6.43 -15.82
N ILE A 203 12.00 -6.67 -16.33
CA ILE A 203 11.60 -6.23 -17.67
C ILE A 203 11.67 -4.70 -17.77
N LYS A 204 11.13 -3.98 -16.77
CA LYS A 204 11.24 -2.53 -16.71
C LYS A 204 12.68 -2.05 -16.63
N LEU A 205 13.56 -2.79 -15.93
CA LEU A 205 14.98 -2.44 -15.87
C LEU A 205 15.67 -2.58 -17.21
N ALA A 206 15.37 -3.63 -17.95
CA ALA A 206 15.83 -3.77 -19.33
C ALA A 206 15.34 -2.60 -20.21
N LEU A 207 14.07 -2.18 -20.09
CA LEU A 207 13.54 -1.01 -20.81
C LEU A 207 14.24 0.28 -20.43
N LYS A 208 14.45 0.53 -19.13
CA LYS A 208 15.20 1.70 -18.62
C LYS A 208 16.62 1.75 -19.18
N LYS A 209 17.27 0.59 -19.30
CA LYS A 209 18.60 0.44 -19.93
C LYS A 209 18.59 0.51 -21.46
N LYS A 210 17.44 0.79 -22.09
CA LYS A 210 17.25 0.82 -23.55
C LYS A 210 17.59 -0.53 -24.21
N GLN A 211 17.24 -1.63 -23.55
CA GLN A 211 17.40 -3.01 -24.03
C GLN A 211 16.03 -3.68 -24.26
N PRO A 212 15.19 -3.16 -25.17
CA PRO A 212 13.83 -3.66 -25.35
C PRO A 212 13.75 -5.09 -25.91
N GLU A 213 14.74 -5.55 -26.69
CA GLU A 213 14.81 -6.93 -27.17
C GLU A 213 15.06 -7.91 -26.01
N GLN A 214 15.94 -7.55 -25.08
CA GLN A 214 16.20 -8.35 -23.87
C GLN A 214 14.96 -8.38 -22.97
N ALA A 215 14.25 -7.25 -22.85
CA ALA A 215 12.98 -7.16 -22.15
C ALA A 215 11.93 -8.10 -22.76
N LEU A 216 11.80 -8.11 -24.10
CA LEU A 216 10.88 -9.00 -24.82
C LEU A 216 11.24 -10.48 -24.66
N ALA A 217 12.52 -10.81 -24.82
CA ALA A 217 13.01 -12.17 -24.66
C ALA A 217 12.75 -12.69 -23.24
N TYR A 218 13.04 -11.87 -22.22
CA TYR A 218 12.80 -12.22 -20.83
C TYR A 218 11.30 -12.34 -20.51
N ARG A 219 10.46 -11.42 -21.01
CA ARG A 219 8.99 -11.52 -20.90
C ARG A 219 8.47 -12.84 -21.47
N ASN A 220 8.92 -13.23 -22.67
CA ASN A 220 8.49 -14.47 -23.30
C ASN A 220 8.95 -15.70 -22.53
N LYS A 221 10.17 -15.68 -21.98
CA LYS A 221 10.67 -16.71 -21.07
C LYS A 221 9.83 -16.83 -19.80
N VAL A 222 9.46 -15.70 -19.19
CA VAL A 222 8.61 -15.66 -17.99
C VAL A 222 7.26 -16.33 -18.27
N ILE A 223 6.61 -16.00 -19.40
CA ILE A 223 5.35 -16.63 -19.80
C ILE A 223 5.52 -18.12 -20.11
N ALA A 224 6.58 -18.53 -20.81
CA ALA A 224 6.85 -19.92 -21.14
C ALA A 224 7.11 -20.79 -19.88
N ASN A 225 7.67 -20.21 -18.83
CA ASN A 225 7.90 -20.88 -17.55
C ASN A 225 6.61 -21.07 -16.73
N ILE A 226 5.50 -20.42 -17.09
CA ILE A 226 4.22 -20.61 -16.42
C ILE A 226 3.49 -21.82 -17.02
N VAL A 227 3.59 -22.96 -16.33
CA VAL A 227 3.00 -24.23 -16.77
C VAL A 227 1.48 -24.27 -16.59
N ASP A 228 0.96 -23.61 -15.56
CA ASP A 228 -0.46 -23.59 -15.23
C ASP A 228 -1.24 -22.67 -16.19
N PRO A 229 -2.23 -23.16 -16.95
CA PRO A 229 -2.93 -22.35 -17.97
C PRO A 229 -3.65 -21.12 -17.41
N GLU A 230 -4.29 -21.24 -16.24
CA GLU A 230 -5.00 -20.12 -15.61
C GLU A 230 -4.02 -19.05 -15.15
N LEU A 231 -2.89 -19.47 -14.55
CA LEU A 231 -1.84 -18.55 -14.17
C LEU A 231 -1.17 -17.93 -15.38
N LYS A 232 -0.99 -18.68 -16.48
CA LYS A 232 -0.37 -18.17 -17.70
C LYS A 232 -1.17 -16.98 -18.21
N LYS A 233 -2.48 -17.15 -18.30
CA LYS A 233 -3.42 -16.09 -18.65
C LYS A 233 -3.32 -14.90 -17.71
N TYR A 234 -3.37 -15.15 -16.40
CA TYR A 234 -3.20 -14.08 -15.40
C TYR A 234 -1.85 -13.35 -15.56
N GLY A 235 -0.78 -14.08 -15.83
CA GLY A 235 0.55 -13.56 -16.12
C GLY A 235 0.56 -12.69 -17.37
N GLU A 236 -0.11 -13.11 -18.45
CA GLU A 236 -0.27 -12.34 -19.69
C GLU A 236 -0.97 -11.00 -19.42
N ILE A 237 -2.03 -10.97 -18.61
CA ILE A 237 -2.71 -9.71 -18.24
C ILE A 237 -1.81 -8.83 -17.38
N LYS A 238 -1.13 -9.39 -16.37
CA LYS A 238 -0.19 -8.65 -15.51
C LYS A 238 0.97 -8.05 -16.30
N LEU A 239 1.43 -8.76 -17.32
CA LEU A 239 2.51 -8.34 -18.20
C LEU A 239 2.02 -7.50 -19.37
N TYR A 240 0.70 -7.29 -19.53
CA TYR A 240 0.16 -6.57 -20.68
C TYR A 240 0.71 -5.14 -20.76
N GLU A 241 0.65 -4.39 -19.66
CA GLU A 241 1.15 -3.01 -19.58
C GLU A 241 2.61 -2.92 -20.04
N VAL A 242 3.49 -3.72 -19.43
CA VAL A 242 4.91 -3.73 -19.79
C VAL A 242 5.16 -4.30 -21.19
N THR A 243 4.28 -5.17 -21.70
CA THR A 243 4.37 -5.65 -23.09
C THR A 243 4.12 -4.51 -24.08
N GLN A 244 3.15 -3.62 -23.79
CA GLN A 244 2.95 -2.43 -24.61
C GLN A 244 4.14 -1.45 -24.51
N GLU A 245 4.71 -1.28 -23.31
CA GLU A 245 5.93 -0.48 -23.14
C GLU A 245 7.10 -1.04 -23.99
N ILE A 246 7.28 -2.37 -24.04
CA ILE A 246 8.26 -3.05 -24.89
C ILE A 246 8.00 -2.77 -26.37
N HIS A 247 6.77 -2.97 -26.84
CA HIS A 247 6.43 -2.75 -28.25
C HIS A 247 6.63 -1.29 -28.66
N ASN A 248 6.28 -0.34 -27.79
CA ASN A 248 6.55 1.08 -28.00
C ASN A 248 8.05 1.36 -28.15
N ALA A 249 8.87 0.78 -27.26
CA ALA A 249 10.33 0.95 -27.31
C ALA A 249 10.97 0.31 -28.55
N LEU A 250 10.36 -0.74 -29.11
CA LEU A 250 10.77 -1.38 -30.36
C LEU A 250 10.23 -0.66 -31.62
N GLY A 251 9.41 0.39 -31.47
CA GLY A 251 8.70 0.99 -32.61
C GLY A 251 7.69 0.05 -33.27
N GLN A 252 7.25 -0.99 -32.56
CA GLN A 252 6.31 -2.02 -33.00
C GLN A 252 4.89 -1.74 -32.51
N THR A 253 4.50 -0.47 -32.34
CA THR A 253 3.13 -0.11 -32.03
C THR A 253 2.22 -0.53 -33.17
N ALA A 254 1.65 -1.74 -33.05
CA ALA A 254 0.52 -2.10 -33.87
C ALA A 254 -0.57 -1.06 -33.56
N PRO A 255 -1.12 -0.36 -34.56
CA PRO A 255 -2.33 0.41 -34.33
C PRO A 255 -3.38 -0.60 -33.86
N THR A 256 -3.71 -0.57 -32.58
CA THR A 256 -4.80 -1.38 -32.07
C THR A 256 -6.07 -0.67 -32.52
N GLU A 257 -6.91 -1.36 -33.31
CA GLU A 257 -8.26 -0.87 -33.61
C GLU A 257 -9.08 -0.66 -32.32
N LYS A 258 -8.65 -1.30 -31.23
CA LYS A 258 -9.26 -1.29 -29.92
C LYS A 258 -8.43 -0.49 -28.91
N LYS A 259 -9.10 0.14 -27.93
CA LYS A 259 -8.43 0.72 -26.76
C LYS A 259 -7.78 -0.38 -25.91
N HIS A 260 -6.64 -0.08 -25.28
CA HIS A 260 -5.90 -1.08 -24.53
C HIS A 260 -6.67 -1.54 -23.29
N TRP A 261 -7.35 -0.63 -22.59
CA TRP A 261 -8.19 -1.01 -21.45
C TRP A 261 -9.31 -1.99 -21.84
N GLU A 262 -9.84 -1.90 -23.06
CA GLU A 262 -10.84 -2.86 -23.54
C GLU A 262 -10.24 -4.22 -23.84
N ALA A 263 -9.01 -4.28 -24.36
CA ALA A 263 -8.29 -5.54 -24.56
C ALA A 263 -8.00 -6.23 -23.22
N VAL A 264 -7.64 -5.47 -22.18
CA VAL A 264 -7.49 -6.01 -20.82
C VAL A 264 -8.79 -6.62 -20.30
N PHE A 265 -9.93 -5.98 -20.54
CA PHE A 265 -11.22 -6.53 -20.15
C PHE A 265 -11.54 -7.84 -20.86
N ASP A 266 -11.23 -8.00 -22.15
CA ASP A 266 -11.45 -9.25 -22.87
C ASP A 266 -10.64 -10.38 -22.23
N HIS A 267 -9.39 -10.11 -21.86
CA HIS A 267 -8.58 -11.09 -21.16
C HIS A 267 -9.13 -11.44 -19.76
N LEU A 268 -9.78 -10.48 -19.09
CA LEU A 268 -10.36 -10.65 -17.74
C LEU A 268 -11.64 -11.49 -17.72
N GLU A 269 -12.49 -11.43 -18.74
CA GLU A 269 -13.70 -12.29 -18.86
C GLU A 269 -13.40 -13.78 -18.79
N ASP A 270 -12.18 -14.05 -19.20
CA ASP A 270 -11.69 -15.30 -19.69
C ASP A 270 -10.87 -15.96 -18.55
N ILE A 271 -10.71 -15.25 -17.42
CA ILE A 271 -10.15 -15.72 -16.16
C ILE A 271 -11.24 -16.41 -15.32
N PRO A 272 -10.96 -17.62 -14.79
CA PRO A 272 -11.84 -18.27 -13.81
C PRO A 272 -11.95 -17.44 -12.53
N GLY A 273 -13.17 -17.17 -12.11
CA GLY A 273 -13.49 -16.44 -10.87
C GLY A 273 -14.88 -16.80 -10.39
N ASP A 274 -15.15 -16.54 -9.11
CA ASP A 274 -16.50 -16.63 -8.56
C ASP A 274 -17.46 -15.63 -9.25
N ALA A 275 -18.76 -15.81 -9.00
CA ALA A 275 -19.80 -14.97 -9.59
C ALA A 275 -19.64 -13.48 -9.20
N ASP A 276 -19.12 -13.21 -8.02
CA ASP A 276 -18.92 -11.85 -7.51
C ASP A 276 -17.82 -11.13 -8.29
N ASN A 277 -16.69 -11.78 -8.56
CA ASN A 277 -15.60 -11.24 -9.36
C ASN A 277 -16.03 -10.97 -10.80
N LYS A 278 -16.83 -11.87 -11.40
CA LYS A 278 -17.38 -11.67 -12.76
C LYS A 278 -18.33 -10.47 -12.79
N SER A 279 -19.30 -10.43 -11.89
CA SER A 279 -20.23 -9.31 -11.74
C SER A 279 -19.49 -7.98 -11.55
N TYR A 280 -18.43 -7.98 -10.75
CA TYR A 280 -17.60 -6.79 -10.56
C TYR A 280 -16.85 -6.36 -11.83
N ILE A 281 -16.21 -7.30 -12.54
CA ILE A 281 -15.52 -7.02 -13.81
C ILE A 281 -16.50 -6.48 -14.85
N ASP A 282 -17.70 -7.04 -14.94
CA ASP A 282 -18.76 -6.59 -15.85
C ASP A 282 -19.22 -5.16 -15.52
N ASN A 283 -19.38 -4.85 -14.23
CA ASN A 283 -19.74 -3.51 -13.76
C ASN A 283 -18.62 -2.50 -14.06
N LEU A 284 -17.35 -2.84 -13.82
CA LEU A 284 -16.21 -2.00 -14.19
C LEU A 284 -16.16 -1.75 -15.70
N ARG A 285 -16.36 -2.79 -16.51
CA ARG A 285 -16.39 -2.66 -17.96
C ARG A 285 -17.50 -1.71 -18.42
N LYS A 286 -18.70 -1.85 -17.86
CA LYS A 286 -19.84 -0.97 -18.13
C LYS A 286 -19.48 0.49 -17.81
N GLN A 287 -18.86 0.74 -16.66
CA GLN A 287 -18.43 2.08 -16.26
C GLN A 287 -17.42 2.69 -17.24
N TYR A 288 -16.40 1.93 -17.65
CA TYR A 288 -15.40 2.40 -18.61
C TYR A 288 -16.00 2.71 -19.99
N ARG A 289 -16.93 1.87 -20.46
CA ARG A 289 -17.68 2.14 -21.69
C ARG A 289 -18.56 3.37 -21.57
N GLN A 290 -19.25 3.55 -20.44
CA GLN A 290 -20.07 4.74 -20.20
C GLN A 290 -19.23 6.02 -20.13
N MET A 291 -18.07 5.99 -19.48
CA MET A 291 -17.12 7.12 -19.49
C MET A 291 -16.69 7.45 -20.92
N SER A 292 -16.26 6.44 -21.68
CA SER A 292 -15.78 6.61 -23.06
C SER A 292 -16.86 7.04 -24.05
N ALA A 293 -18.12 6.72 -23.77
CA ALA A 293 -19.25 7.13 -24.61
C ALA A 293 -19.70 8.58 -24.35
N ASN A 294 -19.52 9.09 -23.12
CA ASN A 294 -20.07 10.39 -22.71
C ASN A 294 -19.02 11.49 -22.52
N TYR A 295 -17.74 11.14 -22.43
CA TYR A 295 -16.65 12.07 -22.11
C TYR A 295 -15.41 11.78 -22.96
N THR A 296 -14.51 12.76 -23.01
CA THR A 296 -13.16 12.52 -23.54
C THR A 296 -12.39 11.64 -22.55
N THR A 297 -11.81 10.55 -23.02
CA THR A 297 -11.07 9.60 -22.19
C THR A 297 -9.62 9.46 -22.66
N LEU A 298 -8.71 9.50 -21.68
CA LEU A 298 -7.27 9.29 -21.77
C LEU A 298 -6.86 8.21 -20.76
N LEU A 299 -7.56 7.07 -20.81
CA LEU A 299 -7.48 5.98 -19.83
C LEU A 299 -6.28 5.05 -20.07
N ASP A 300 -5.66 5.12 -21.25
CA ASP A 300 -4.48 4.35 -21.65
C ASP A 300 -3.21 5.22 -21.62
N ILE A 301 -3.27 6.42 -21.03
CA ILE A 301 -2.19 7.43 -21.06
C ILE A 301 -0.81 6.92 -20.62
N ARG A 302 -0.72 5.87 -19.81
CA ARG A 302 0.60 5.32 -19.44
C ARG A 302 1.31 4.61 -20.59
N ILE A 303 0.57 4.08 -21.54
CA ILE A 303 1.07 3.26 -22.65
C ILE A 303 0.80 3.89 -24.02
N ASP A 304 -0.22 4.73 -24.17
CA ASP A 304 -0.51 5.42 -25.43
C ASP A 304 0.17 6.80 -25.48
N GLN A 305 1.17 6.94 -26.34
CA GLN A 305 1.91 8.19 -26.53
C GLN A 305 1.05 9.33 -27.08
N ASN A 306 0.00 9.03 -27.85
CA ASN A 306 -0.92 10.04 -28.36
C ASN A 306 -1.77 10.58 -27.22
N GLU A 307 -2.25 9.73 -26.30
CA GLU A 307 -2.97 10.19 -25.11
C GLU A 307 -2.07 11.04 -24.19
N GLN A 308 -0.80 10.66 -24.04
CA GLN A 308 0.20 11.47 -23.32
C GLN A 308 0.34 12.85 -23.95
N LYS A 309 0.53 12.89 -25.27
CA LYS A 309 0.67 14.12 -26.04
C LYS A 309 -0.58 14.98 -25.93
N GLN A 310 -1.77 14.39 -26.02
CA GLN A 310 -3.04 15.12 -25.88
C GLN A 310 -3.16 15.84 -24.53
N LEU A 311 -2.89 15.16 -23.41
CA LEU A 311 -2.96 15.80 -22.09
C LEU A 311 -1.84 16.81 -21.88
N TYR A 312 -0.62 16.49 -22.32
CA TYR A 312 0.51 17.42 -22.27
C TYR A 312 0.22 18.71 -23.06
N ASP A 313 -0.25 18.60 -24.31
CA ASP A 313 -0.59 19.74 -25.16
C ASP A 313 -1.74 20.57 -24.58
N LYS A 314 -2.73 19.92 -23.95
CA LYS A 314 -3.81 20.61 -23.24
C LYS A 314 -3.28 21.45 -22.07
N ILE A 315 -2.38 20.90 -21.26
CA ILE A 315 -1.75 21.65 -20.14
C ILE A 315 -0.95 22.83 -20.71
N MET A 316 -0.13 22.59 -21.73
CA MET A 316 0.67 23.62 -22.39
C MET A 316 -0.20 24.73 -23.00
N SER A 317 -1.32 24.40 -23.64
CA SER A 317 -2.21 25.40 -24.24
C SER A 317 -2.86 26.27 -23.18
N HIS A 318 -3.34 25.67 -22.09
CA HIS A 318 -3.91 26.41 -20.97
C HIS A 318 -2.91 27.35 -20.29
N LEU A 319 -1.64 26.95 -20.17
CA LEU A 319 -0.58 27.83 -19.67
C LEU A 319 -0.32 28.99 -20.64
N ARG A 320 -0.12 28.71 -21.95
CA ARG A 320 0.10 29.76 -22.97
C ARG A 320 -1.04 30.78 -23.05
N GLU A 321 -2.28 30.31 -22.95
CA GLU A 321 -3.48 31.13 -23.02
C GLU A 321 -3.86 31.74 -21.66
N GLN A 322 -3.12 31.43 -20.59
CA GLN A 322 -3.45 31.77 -19.21
C GLN A 322 -4.91 31.44 -18.85
N LYS A 323 -5.37 30.28 -19.35
CA LYS A 323 -6.73 29.78 -19.14
C LYS A 323 -6.74 28.86 -17.93
N PRO A 324 -7.52 29.18 -16.88
CA PRO A 324 -7.54 28.37 -15.67
C PRO A 324 -7.98 26.95 -15.97
N MET A 325 -7.30 25.99 -15.35
CA MET A 325 -7.72 24.59 -15.28
C MET A 325 -7.13 23.94 -14.03
N PHE A 326 -7.71 22.83 -13.59
CA PHE A 326 -6.99 21.92 -12.73
C PHE A 326 -7.16 20.45 -13.08
N MET A 327 -6.12 19.68 -12.80
CA MET A 327 -6.10 18.24 -12.86
C MET A 327 -6.13 17.66 -11.45
N LEU A 328 -7.17 16.87 -11.18
CA LEU A 328 -7.31 16.09 -9.95
C LEU A 328 -7.02 14.62 -10.25
N ARG A 329 -6.31 13.93 -9.35
CA ARG A 329 -6.15 12.46 -9.40
C ARG A 329 -6.77 11.85 -8.17
N ILE A 330 -7.42 10.70 -8.30
CA ILE A 330 -8.00 9.95 -7.18
C ILE A 330 -7.48 8.51 -7.13
N GLY A 331 -6.97 8.12 -5.98
CA GLY A 331 -6.56 6.75 -5.65
C GLY A 331 -7.44 6.13 -4.57
N ASP A 332 -7.22 4.86 -4.24
CA ASP A 332 -7.96 4.10 -3.21
C ASP A 332 -8.05 4.83 -1.84
N ALA A 333 -6.98 5.53 -1.48
CA ALA A 333 -6.91 6.38 -0.30
C ALA A 333 -7.95 7.53 -0.31
N ASP A 334 -8.25 8.10 -1.48
CA ASP A 334 -9.08 9.29 -1.63
C ASP A 334 -10.57 9.02 -1.43
N THR A 335 -10.92 7.75 -1.22
CA THR A 335 -12.27 7.35 -0.79
C THR A 335 -12.74 8.04 0.48
N TYR A 336 -11.78 8.45 1.31
CA TYR A 336 -12.00 9.29 2.47
C TYR A 336 -12.87 10.53 2.15
N GLY A 337 -12.74 11.10 0.94
CA GLY A 337 -13.50 12.28 0.54
C GLY A 337 -15.00 12.05 0.28
N PHE A 338 -15.47 10.80 0.18
CA PHE A 338 -16.87 10.46 -0.13
C PHE A 338 -17.72 10.14 1.10
N GLN A 339 -17.24 10.44 2.31
CA GLN A 339 -17.96 10.18 3.57
C GLN A 339 -19.35 10.82 3.62
N ASN A 340 -19.51 12.03 3.06
CA ASN A 340 -20.76 12.79 3.20
C ASN A 340 -21.88 12.34 2.26
N ILE A 341 -21.58 11.51 1.25
CA ILE A 341 -22.53 11.15 0.18
C ILE A 341 -22.88 9.66 0.14
N ARG A 342 -22.34 8.90 1.10
CA ARG A 342 -22.59 7.46 1.26
C ARG A 342 -23.14 7.17 2.64
N ASN A 343 -23.87 6.06 2.72
CA ASN A 343 -24.16 5.42 3.99
C ASN A 343 -22.82 4.90 4.53
N VAL A 344 -22.23 5.65 5.46
CA VAL A 344 -20.98 5.28 6.14
C VAL A 344 -21.28 4.08 7.02
N ASP A 345 -20.85 2.88 6.59
CA ASP A 345 -20.80 1.73 7.48
C ASP A 345 -19.61 1.82 8.44
N GLU A 346 -19.64 0.98 9.48
CA GLU A 346 -18.60 0.94 10.50
C GLU A 346 -17.22 0.60 9.92
N THR A 347 -17.17 -0.28 8.92
CA THR A 347 -15.90 -0.70 8.28
C THR A 347 -15.25 0.48 7.56
N PHE A 348 -16.04 1.27 6.84
CA PHE A 348 -15.56 2.46 6.16
C PHE A 348 -15.09 3.53 7.14
N LEU A 349 -15.78 3.71 8.27
CA LEU A 349 -15.35 4.64 9.32
C LEU A 349 -14.01 4.20 9.94
N ILE A 350 -13.84 2.90 10.22
CA ILE A 350 -12.57 2.32 10.70
C ILE A 350 -11.45 2.55 9.68
N ASP A 351 -11.73 2.32 8.40
CA ASP A 351 -10.77 2.56 7.32
C ASP A 351 -10.37 4.05 7.25
N CYS A 352 -11.33 4.96 7.44
CA CYS A 352 -11.08 6.40 7.51
C CYS A 352 -10.20 6.76 8.71
N GLN A 353 -10.58 6.37 9.93
CA GLN A 353 -9.78 6.62 11.14
C GLN A 353 -8.37 6.05 11.04
N SER A 354 -8.21 4.85 10.47
CA SER A 354 -6.89 4.27 10.22
C SER A 354 -6.02 5.13 9.30
N ARG A 355 -6.62 5.75 8.27
CA ARG A 355 -5.93 6.69 7.37
C ARG A 355 -5.57 7.99 8.08
N GLU A 356 -6.45 8.54 8.91
CA GLU A 356 -6.19 9.76 9.67
C GLU A 356 -5.02 9.61 10.63
N MET A 357 -5.00 8.50 11.39
CA MET A 357 -3.86 8.18 12.24
C MET A 357 -2.56 8.05 11.44
N LYS A 358 -2.62 7.49 10.21
CA LYS A 358 -1.44 7.34 9.34
C LYS A 358 -0.99 8.67 8.74
N TRP A 359 -1.91 9.52 8.29
CA TRP A 359 -1.60 10.76 7.59
C TRP A 359 -1.28 11.91 8.55
N TRP A 360 -2.03 12.00 9.64
CA TRP A 360 -2.05 13.19 10.51
C TRP A 360 -1.72 12.86 11.97
N GLY A 361 -1.59 11.57 12.32
CA GLY A 361 -1.29 11.14 13.69
C GLY A 361 -2.47 11.27 14.67
N VAL A 362 -3.65 11.64 14.18
CA VAL A 362 -4.82 11.88 15.03
C VAL A 362 -6.12 11.59 14.27
N ASN A 363 -7.10 11.02 14.98
CA ASN A 363 -8.46 10.90 14.48
C ASN A 363 -9.18 12.25 14.53
N LEU A 364 -9.85 12.62 13.45
CA LEU A 364 -10.54 13.91 13.37
C LEU A 364 -11.91 13.88 14.05
N SER A 365 -12.38 15.07 14.44
CA SER A 365 -13.78 15.26 14.82
C SER A 365 -14.68 15.12 13.59
N HIS A 366 -15.95 14.75 13.79
CA HIS A 366 -16.92 14.65 12.69
C HIS A 366 -17.01 15.94 11.87
N GLY A 367 -17.06 17.11 12.52
CA GLY A 367 -17.15 18.40 11.83
C GLY A 367 -15.96 18.69 10.92
N LEU A 368 -14.73 18.40 11.38
CA LEU A 368 -13.54 18.60 10.57
C LEU A 368 -13.44 17.58 9.43
N ARG A 369 -13.82 16.32 9.69
CA ARG A 369 -13.96 15.28 8.65
C ARG A 369 -14.90 15.73 7.54
N LYS A 370 -16.09 16.19 7.94
CA LYS A 370 -17.13 16.68 7.04
C LYS A 370 -16.60 17.83 6.18
N LYS A 371 -15.95 18.82 6.81
CA LYS A 371 -15.35 19.97 6.12
C LYS A 371 -14.35 19.56 5.05
N LEU A 372 -13.43 18.64 5.37
CA LEU A 372 -12.45 18.13 4.41
C LEU A 372 -13.13 17.36 3.25
N SER A 373 -14.15 16.56 3.56
CA SER A 373 -14.95 15.85 2.55
C SER A 373 -15.71 16.84 1.65
N ASP A 374 -16.30 17.90 2.19
CA ASP A 374 -17.00 18.92 1.40
C ASP A 374 -16.03 19.64 0.44
N HIS A 375 -14.86 20.09 0.92
CA HIS A 375 -13.83 20.69 0.06
C HIS A 375 -13.34 19.73 -1.03
N PHE A 376 -13.16 18.45 -0.69
CA PHE A 376 -12.79 17.44 -1.67
C PHE A 376 -13.88 17.25 -2.74
N LEU A 377 -15.15 17.12 -2.34
CA LEU A 377 -16.27 16.91 -3.26
C LEU A 377 -16.44 18.10 -4.20
N GLU A 378 -16.32 19.32 -3.69
CA GLU A 378 -16.33 20.54 -4.51
C GLU A 378 -15.22 20.53 -5.56
N THR A 379 -14.01 20.06 -5.18
CA THR A 379 -12.88 19.91 -6.11
C THR A 379 -13.13 18.76 -7.09
N PHE A 380 -13.72 17.67 -6.65
CA PHE A 380 -13.98 16.48 -7.45
C PHE A 380 -14.95 16.75 -8.61
N TYR A 381 -16.04 17.49 -8.36
CA TYR A 381 -17.03 17.77 -9.40
C TYR A 381 -16.61 18.89 -10.37
N ASP A 382 -15.67 19.76 -10.00
CA ASP A 382 -15.28 20.95 -10.77
C ASP A 382 -13.97 20.80 -11.57
N CYS A 383 -13.37 19.61 -11.53
CA CYS A 383 -12.07 19.34 -12.16
C CYS A 383 -12.14 19.27 -13.69
N ASP A 384 -11.15 19.83 -14.38
CA ASP A 384 -11.10 19.77 -15.85
C ASP A 384 -10.58 18.42 -16.34
N VAL A 385 -9.71 17.80 -15.54
CA VAL A 385 -9.14 16.48 -15.79
C VAL A 385 -9.20 15.65 -14.51
N LEU A 386 -9.85 14.48 -14.59
CA LEU A 386 -10.01 13.55 -13.47
C LEU A 386 -9.24 12.25 -13.74
N GLY A 387 -8.12 12.06 -13.04
CA GLY A 387 -7.37 10.81 -13.05
C GLY A 387 -8.00 9.77 -12.13
N ILE A 388 -8.46 8.64 -12.66
CA ILE A 388 -9.12 7.54 -11.91
C ILE A 388 -8.24 6.28 -11.84
N PRO A 389 -8.48 5.32 -10.94
CA PRO A 389 -7.74 4.06 -10.93
C PRO A 389 -7.86 3.31 -12.28
N SER A 390 -6.74 2.91 -12.88
CA SER A 390 -6.73 2.15 -14.15
C SER A 390 -7.22 0.73 -14.00
N ILE A 391 -7.64 0.14 -15.12
CA ILE A 391 -7.85 -1.30 -15.24
C ILE A 391 -6.59 -2.10 -14.86
N PHE A 392 -5.40 -1.59 -15.18
CA PHE A 392 -4.12 -2.21 -14.78
C PHE A 392 -3.96 -2.26 -13.27
N ARG A 393 -4.48 -1.26 -12.54
CA ARG A 393 -4.49 -1.28 -11.08
C ARG A 393 -5.46 -2.35 -10.55
N PHE A 394 -6.65 -2.48 -11.12
CA PHE A 394 -7.60 -3.54 -10.74
C PHE A 394 -7.04 -4.94 -11.03
N VAL A 395 -6.40 -5.14 -12.18
CA VAL A 395 -5.65 -6.35 -12.50
C VAL A 395 -4.55 -6.56 -11.48
N SER A 396 -3.77 -5.52 -11.17
CA SER A 396 -2.67 -5.58 -10.21
C SER A 396 -3.12 -5.99 -8.82
N ASP A 397 -4.29 -5.52 -8.42
CA ASP A 397 -4.87 -5.78 -7.12
C ASP A 397 -5.76 -7.02 -7.10
N LEU A 398 -6.14 -7.62 -8.24
CA LEU A 398 -6.83 -8.92 -8.28
C LEU A 398 -6.02 -9.90 -7.43
N PRO A 399 -6.56 -10.31 -6.27
CA PRO A 399 -5.89 -11.28 -5.42
C PRO A 399 -5.80 -12.61 -6.20
N ASN A 400 -5.04 -13.60 -5.72
CA ASN A 400 -5.18 -14.98 -6.24
C ASN A 400 -6.69 -15.22 -6.44
N LEU A 401 -7.13 -15.65 -7.62
CA LEU A 401 -8.48 -15.60 -8.24
C LEU A 401 -9.73 -16.00 -7.39
N ARG A 402 -9.55 -16.20 -6.09
CA ARG A 402 -10.41 -16.84 -5.11
C ARG A 402 -10.83 -15.96 -3.93
N THR A 403 -10.39 -14.70 -3.83
CA THR A 403 -10.85 -13.79 -2.74
C THR A 403 -11.58 -12.60 -3.32
N SER A 404 -12.65 -12.16 -2.66
CA SER A 404 -13.48 -11.06 -3.14
C SER A 404 -12.73 -9.72 -3.11
N PHE A 405 -13.03 -8.84 -4.07
CA PHE A 405 -12.50 -7.47 -4.14
C PHE A 405 -12.83 -6.61 -2.91
N THR A 406 -13.80 -7.00 -2.08
CA THR A 406 -14.22 -6.23 -0.91
C THR A 406 -13.48 -6.63 0.37
N GLU A 407 -12.71 -7.71 0.35
CA GLU A 407 -12.03 -8.21 1.56
C GLU A 407 -10.84 -7.34 1.96
N ARG A 408 -10.11 -6.78 0.98
CA ARG A 408 -8.92 -5.96 1.26
C ARG A 408 -9.25 -4.48 1.20
N ARG A 409 -8.77 -3.74 2.21
CA ARG A 409 -8.95 -2.28 2.34
C ARG A 409 -8.65 -1.48 1.07
N ASN A 410 -7.52 -1.75 0.43
CA ASN A 410 -7.12 -0.98 -0.77
C ASN A 410 -8.04 -1.27 -1.96
N GLN A 411 -8.47 -2.53 -2.10
CA GLN A 411 -9.41 -2.92 -3.17
C GLN A 411 -10.80 -2.32 -2.91
N ARG A 412 -11.30 -2.37 -1.67
CA ARG A 412 -12.52 -1.65 -1.27
C ARG A 412 -12.46 -0.20 -1.71
N GLY A 413 -11.34 0.46 -1.48
CA GLY A 413 -11.19 1.86 -1.87
C GLY A 413 -11.36 2.07 -3.38
N SER A 414 -10.69 1.29 -4.21
CA SER A 414 -10.84 1.42 -5.67
C SER A 414 -12.24 1.05 -6.16
N VAL A 415 -12.86 0.00 -5.61
CA VAL A 415 -14.26 -0.39 -5.88
C VAL A 415 -15.21 0.77 -5.57
N MET A 416 -15.07 1.36 -4.39
CA MET A 416 -15.92 2.46 -3.94
C MET A 416 -15.81 3.70 -4.82
N ILE A 417 -14.61 4.04 -5.30
CA ILE A 417 -14.43 5.13 -6.27
C ILE A 417 -15.23 4.86 -7.53
N MET A 418 -15.11 3.66 -8.08
CA MET A 418 -15.74 3.30 -9.34
C MET A 418 -17.27 3.26 -9.25
N GLU A 419 -17.81 2.72 -8.16
CA GLU A 419 -19.24 2.81 -7.84
C GLU A 419 -19.72 4.26 -7.68
N GLN A 420 -18.92 5.12 -7.03
CA GLN A 420 -19.28 6.52 -6.83
C GLN A 420 -19.27 7.28 -8.17
N LEU A 421 -18.27 7.04 -9.01
CA LEU A 421 -18.19 7.58 -10.37
C LEU A 421 -19.40 7.18 -11.20
N GLN A 422 -19.81 5.91 -11.15
CA GLN A 422 -21.03 5.44 -11.82
C GLN A 422 -22.26 6.23 -11.38
N LYS A 423 -22.49 6.32 -10.06
CA LYS A 423 -23.62 7.05 -9.49
C LYS A 423 -23.64 8.52 -9.93
N ASP A 424 -22.48 9.17 -9.93
CA ASP A 424 -22.37 10.59 -10.27
C ASP A 424 -22.46 10.86 -11.77
N MET A 425 -22.01 9.93 -12.63
CA MET A 425 -22.25 9.96 -14.07
C MET A 425 -23.73 9.79 -14.40
N ASP A 426 -24.41 8.83 -13.77
CA ASP A 426 -25.85 8.61 -13.98
C ASP A 426 -26.67 9.84 -13.54
N ALA A 427 -26.24 10.48 -12.45
CA ALA A 427 -26.82 11.74 -11.98
C ALA A 427 -26.33 12.98 -12.74
N ARG A 428 -25.49 12.82 -13.78
CA ARG A 428 -24.92 13.90 -14.62
C ARG A 428 -24.25 15.02 -13.80
N LYS A 429 -23.54 14.67 -12.74
CA LYS A 429 -22.85 15.66 -11.89
C LYS A 429 -21.57 16.20 -12.49
N PHE A 430 -20.97 15.50 -13.44
CA PHE A 430 -19.77 15.95 -14.14
C PHE A 430 -20.12 16.80 -15.34
N HIS A 431 -19.38 17.90 -15.54
CA HIS A 431 -19.56 18.75 -16.71
C HIS A 431 -19.08 18.08 -18.01
N ALA A 432 -19.72 18.41 -19.13
CA ALA A 432 -19.50 17.74 -20.42
C ALA A 432 -18.05 17.82 -20.93
N ASN A 433 -17.31 18.86 -20.56
CA ASN A 433 -15.92 19.08 -21.01
C ASN A 433 -14.87 18.41 -20.12
N MET A 434 -15.28 17.59 -19.15
CA MET A 434 -14.35 16.87 -18.27
C MET A 434 -13.59 15.82 -19.07
N VAL A 435 -12.28 15.70 -18.82
CA VAL A 435 -11.45 14.63 -19.37
C VAL A 435 -11.20 13.59 -18.29
N PHE A 436 -11.58 12.34 -18.53
CA PHE A 436 -11.19 11.23 -17.67
C PHE A 436 -9.81 10.72 -18.09
N SER A 437 -8.91 10.56 -17.14
CA SER A 437 -7.58 9.97 -17.37
C SER A 437 -7.24 8.95 -16.29
N GLU A 438 -6.03 8.42 -16.29
CA GLU A 438 -5.56 7.53 -15.22
C GLU A 438 -4.95 8.32 -14.06
N ASN A 439 -5.19 7.91 -12.81
CA ASN A 439 -4.60 8.51 -11.61
C ASN A 439 -3.07 8.38 -11.54
N ARG A 440 -2.47 7.58 -12.42
CA ARG A 440 -1.02 7.41 -12.62
C ARG A 440 -0.46 8.23 -13.78
N CYS A 441 -1.25 9.06 -14.44
CA CYS A 441 -0.79 9.98 -15.49
C CYS A 441 0.41 10.87 -15.04
N HIS A 442 0.47 11.24 -13.75
CA HIS A 442 1.59 12.00 -13.17
C HIS A 442 2.96 11.39 -13.47
N GLN A 443 3.07 10.06 -13.54
CA GLN A 443 4.34 9.35 -13.78
C GLN A 443 4.90 9.59 -15.19
N VAL A 444 4.03 9.82 -16.17
CA VAL A 444 4.42 10.03 -17.57
C VAL A 444 4.38 11.51 -17.98
N LEU A 445 3.65 12.34 -17.25
CA LEU A 445 3.49 13.77 -17.57
C LEU A 445 4.47 14.69 -16.85
N PHE A 446 4.90 14.33 -15.64
CA PHE A 446 5.64 15.24 -14.77
C PHE A 446 7.06 14.76 -14.47
N THR A 447 7.73 14.21 -15.49
CA THR A 447 9.17 14.04 -15.44
C THR A 447 9.83 15.42 -15.31
N LYS A 448 11.07 15.46 -14.82
CA LYS A 448 11.76 16.73 -14.58
C LYS A 448 11.88 17.55 -15.86
N GLU A 449 12.11 16.88 -17.00
CA GLU A 449 12.22 17.50 -18.32
C GLU A 449 10.88 18.10 -18.76
N LYS A 450 9.78 17.32 -18.70
CA LYS A 450 8.46 17.79 -19.14
C LYS A 450 7.91 18.90 -18.26
N VAL A 451 8.14 18.84 -16.95
CA VAL A 451 7.61 19.86 -16.03
C VAL A 451 8.33 21.19 -16.22
N THR A 452 9.61 21.21 -16.61
CA THR A 452 10.32 22.46 -16.92
C THR A 452 9.77 23.16 -18.17
N ASP A 453 9.18 22.44 -19.12
CA ASP A 453 8.48 23.06 -20.25
C ASP A 453 7.26 23.86 -19.78
N PHE A 454 6.58 23.39 -18.73
CA PHE A 454 5.47 24.12 -18.11
C PHE A 454 5.96 25.39 -17.40
N PHE A 455 7.14 25.31 -16.77
CA PHE A 455 7.72 26.46 -16.03
C PHE A 455 8.01 27.62 -16.97
N ALA A 456 8.51 27.33 -18.17
CA ALA A 456 8.81 28.34 -19.18
C ALA A 456 7.58 29.10 -19.69
N LEU A 457 6.37 28.57 -19.48
CA LEU A 457 5.10 29.19 -19.92
C LEU A 457 4.30 29.83 -18.79
N ALA A 458 4.62 29.48 -17.54
CA ALA A 458 3.94 30.01 -16.37
C ALA A 458 4.45 31.42 -16.04
N ASN A 459 3.57 32.27 -15.51
CA ASN A 459 4.00 33.57 -14.97
C ASN A 459 4.90 33.36 -13.74
N LYS A 460 4.52 32.40 -12.89
CA LYS A 460 5.22 31.99 -11.68
C LYS A 460 4.88 30.53 -11.39
N VAL A 461 5.82 29.82 -10.77
CA VAL A 461 5.61 28.45 -10.32
C VAL A 461 5.39 28.45 -8.81
N VAL A 462 4.24 27.95 -8.38
CA VAL A 462 3.91 27.77 -6.96
C VAL A 462 3.85 26.28 -6.66
N VAL A 463 4.67 25.80 -5.71
CA VAL A 463 4.63 24.41 -5.25
C VAL A 463 3.99 24.35 -3.88
N ILE A 464 2.86 23.65 -3.80
CA ILE A 464 2.17 23.35 -2.54
C ILE A 464 2.51 21.91 -2.18
N SER A 465 3.37 21.73 -1.18
CA SER A 465 3.83 20.40 -0.83
C SER A 465 4.13 20.26 0.65
N ASN A 466 4.22 19.03 1.12
CA ASN A 466 4.74 18.79 2.45
C ASN A 466 6.26 18.75 2.50
N TYR A 467 7.02 18.97 1.42
CA TYR A 467 8.48 18.90 1.43
C TYR A 467 9.12 20.13 2.06
N ASP A 468 10.44 20.07 2.29
CA ASP A 468 11.17 21.26 2.69
C ASP A 468 11.24 22.26 1.53
N SER A 469 11.11 23.55 1.83
CA SER A 469 11.07 24.59 0.80
C SER A 469 12.40 24.71 0.07
N ASP A 470 13.52 24.58 0.77
CA ASP A 470 14.85 24.71 0.17
C ASP A 470 15.19 23.47 -0.66
N GLU A 471 14.81 22.27 -0.19
CA GLU A 471 14.92 21.03 -0.97
C GLU A 471 14.17 21.14 -2.32
N MET A 472 12.93 21.63 -2.30
CA MET A 472 12.12 21.80 -3.52
C MET A 472 12.71 22.84 -4.47
N LYS A 473 13.18 23.98 -3.96
CA LYS A 473 13.85 25.00 -4.78
C LYS A 473 15.15 24.47 -5.37
N GLN A 474 15.93 23.71 -4.60
CA GLN A 474 17.15 23.08 -5.09
C GLN A 474 16.88 22.04 -6.17
N ALA A 475 15.82 21.24 -6.04
CA ALA A 475 15.40 20.27 -7.06
C ALA A 475 15.19 20.91 -8.43
N PHE A 476 14.79 22.18 -8.48
CA PHE A 476 14.57 22.95 -9.69
C PHE A 476 15.38 24.25 -9.72
N ALA A 477 16.64 24.16 -9.28
CA ALA A 477 17.55 25.30 -9.32
C ALA A 477 17.60 25.92 -10.73
N GLY A 478 17.47 27.25 -10.80
CA GLY A 478 17.38 28.01 -12.05
C GLY A 478 15.98 28.48 -12.40
N TYR A 479 14.95 28.07 -11.67
CA TYR A 479 13.58 28.57 -11.80
C TYR A 479 13.15 29.33 -10.54
N ASP A 480 12.37 30.39 -10.71
CA ASP A 480 11.77 31.11 -9.59
C ASP A 480 10.54 30.33 -9.10
N ILE A 481 10.68 29.70 -7.93
CA ILE A 481 9.66 28.85 -7.33
C ILE A 481 9.28 29.40 -5.96
N VAL A 482 7.99 29.71 -5.83
CA VAL A 482 7.36 30.01 -4.54
C VAL A 482 6.84 28.70 -3.95
N THR A 483 7.14 28.47 -2.67
CA THR A 483 6.70 27.27 -1.96
C THR A 483 5.67 27.63 -0.90
N ILE A 484 4.56 26.90 -0.86
CA ILE A 484 3.60 26.92 0.25
C ILE A 484 3.74 25.59 0.97
N GLN A 485 4.35 25.63 2.15
CA GLN A 485 4.70 24.41 2.87
C GLN A 485 3.53 23.92 3.71
N VAL A 486 3.08 22.71 3.39
CA VAL A 486 2.09 21.97 4.17
C VAL A 486 2.80 21.24 5.32
N PRO A 487 2.29 21.29 6.56
CA PRO A 487 2.95 20.64 7.69
C PRO A 487 3.18 19.12 7.48
N LYS A 488 4.43 18.66 7.66
CA LYS A 488 4.78 17.23 7.77
C LYS A 488 4.37 16.63 9.13
N GLU A 489 4.29 17.48 10.16
CA GLU A 489 4.16 17.06 11.55
C GLU A 489 2.83 16.32 11.81
N ARG A 490 2.94 15.18 12.48
CA ARG A 490 1.80 14.34 12.89
C ARG A 490 1.31 14.66 14.30
N THR A 491 1.71 15.81 14.85
CA THR A 491 1.18 16.29 16.13
C THR A 491 -0.17 16.96 15.89
N LYS A 492 -1.09 16.79 16.84
CA LYS A 492 -2.50 17.20 16.67
C LYS A 492 -2.66 18.65 16.22
N ALA A 493 -2.02 19.60 16.90
CA ALA A 493 -2.18 21.04 16.63
C ALA A 493 -1.46 21.51 15.36
N GLN A 494 -0.42 20.82 14.91
CA GLN A 494 0.37 21.23 13.76
C GLN A 494 -0.02 20.51 12.46
N SER A 495 -0.77 19.40 12.56
CA SER A 495 -1.20 18.64 11.40
C SER A 495 -2.11 19.46 10.47
N MET A 496 -1.97 19.22 9.16
CA MET A 496 -2.58 20.02 8.11
C MET A 496 -4.11 20.22 8.23
N PRO A 497 -4.94 19.22 8.62
CA PRO A 497 -6.39 19.43 8.75
C PRO A 497 -6.78 20.65 9.58
N PHE A 498 -6.01 20.98 10.63
CA PHE A 498 -6.30 22.11 11.52
C PHE A 498 -5.80 23.45 10.99
N LYS A 499 -4.96 23.43 9.93
CA LYS A 499 -4.41 24.62 9.28
C LYS A 499 -5.01 24.86 7.89
N ILE A 500 -5.99 24.07 7.48
CA ILE A 500 -6.50 24.08 6.11
C ILE A 500 -7.01 25.46 5.68
N ASP A 501 -7.67 26.19 6.57
CA ASP A 501 -8.19 27.53 6.27
C ASP A 501 -7.08 28.58 6.10
N ALA A 502 -6.06 28.52 6.95
CA ALA A 502 -4.90 29.40 6.85
C ALA A 502 -4.13 29.13 5.55
N LEU A 503 -3.95 27.85 5.20
CA LEU A 503 -3.31 27.45 3.94
C LEU A 503 -4.14 27.85 2.71
N ILE A 504 -5.48 27.75 2.77
CA ILE A 504 -6.35 28.26 1.70
C ILE A 504 -6.15 29.77 1.54
N ALA A 505 -6.14 30.54 2.63
CA ALA A 505 -5.92 31.98 2.57
C ALA A 505 -4.53 32.34 1.99
N GLU A 506 -3.50 31.57 2.32
CA GLU A 506 -2.15 31.71 1.77
C GLU A 506 -2.10 31.39 0.26
N VAL A 507 -2.78 30.32 -0.18
CA VAL A 507 -2.93 30.02 -1.61
C VAL A 507 -3.65 31.16 -2.33
N GLU A 508 -4.74 31.66 -1.75
CA GLU A 508 -5.54 32.74 -2.33
C GLU A 508 -4.81 34.09 -2.41
N SER A 509 -3.82 34.34 -1.56
CA SER A 509 -2.99 35.55 -1.59
C SER A 509 -1.72 35.41 -2.44
N THR A 510 -1.26 34.18 -2.65
CA THR A 510 0.00 33.90 -3.38
C THR A 510 -0.22 33.64 -4.86
N VAL A 511 -1.31 32.97 -5.22
CA VAL A 511 -1.59 32.50 -6.58
C VAL A 511 -2.32 33.58 -7.38
N GLU A 512 -1.83 33.82 -8.59
CA GLU A 512 -2.39 34.78 -9.54
C GLU A 512 -2.73 34.11 -10.89
N LYS A 513 -3.39 34.87 -11.77
CA LYS A 513 -3.75 34.40 -13.10
C LYS A 513 -2.50 34.05 -13.91
N GLY A 514 -2.51 32.89 -14.58
CA GLY A 514 -1.41 32.43 -15.41
C GLY A 514 -0.26 31.76 -14.64
N ASP A 515 -0.38 31.65 -13.32
CA ASP A 515 0.55 30.84 -12.52
C ASP A 515 0.36 29.34 -12.81
N LEU A 516 1.44 28.58 -12.61
CA LEU A 516 1.41 27.14 -12.52
C LEU A 516 1.47 26.74 -11.05
N VAL A 517 0.49 25.97 -10.59
CA VAL A 517 0.46 25.44 -9.22
C VAL A 517 0.66 23.93 -9.25
N LEU A 518 1.69 23.43 -8.58
CA LEU A 518 1.95 21.99 -8.44
C LEU A 518 1.61 21.54 -7.02
N VAL A 519 0.70 20.57 -6.89
CA VAL A 519 0.23 20.08 -5.59
C VAL A 519 0.78 18.68 -5.30
N ALA A 520 1.62 18.59 -4.27
CA ALA A 520 2.23 17.36 -3.75
C ALA A 520 1.99 17.22 -2.24
N ALA A 521 0.72 17.34 -1.80
CA ALA A 521 0.34 17.41 -0.39
C ALA A 521 -0.71 16.34 0.04
N GLY A 522 -0.76 15.21 -0.67
CA GLY A 522 -1.65 14.09 -0.34
C GLY A 522 -3.15 14.45 -0.44
N PHE A 523 -3.99 13.76 0.35
CA PHE A 523 -5.46 13.89 0.28
C PHE A 523 -5.93 15.34 0.48
N ALA A 524 -5.58 15.95 1.60
CA ALA A 524 -6.14 17.27 1.92
C ALA A 524 -5.43 18.43 1.19
N GLY A 525 -4.35 18.16 0.44
CA GLY A 525 -3.82 19.11 -0.54
C GLY A 525 -4.75 19.34 -1.74
N LYS A 526 -5.70 18.42 -2.00
CA LYS A 526 -6.54 18.48 -3.20
C LYS A 526 -7.45 19.70 -3.24
N CYS A 527 -7.90 20.22 -2.10
CA CYS A 527 -8.74 21.41 -2.07
C CYS A 527 -8.04 22.65 -2.65
N PHE A 528 -6.70 22.70 -2.60
CA PHE A 528 -5.93 23.82 -3.14
C PHE A 528 -6.00 23.90 -4.67
N LEU A 529 -6.30 22.79 -5.36
CA LEU A 529 -6.41 22.77 -6.83
C LEU A 529 -7.52 23.70 -7.31
N LYS A 530 -8.72 23.57 -6.72
CA LYS A 530 -9.86 24.41 -7.06
C LYS A 530 -9.59 25.87 -6.69
N LYS A 531 -9.05 26.13 -5.50
CA LYS A 531 -8.69 27.48 -5.05
C LYS A 531 -7.68 28.17 -5.97
N SER A 532 -6.72 27.41 -6.49
CA SER A 532 -5.76 27.92 -7.48
C SER A 532 -6.43 28.22 -8.82
N LYS A 533 -7.32 27.36 -9.31
CA LYS A 533 -8.10 27.62 -10.54
C LYS A 533 -8.99 28.86 -10.41
N GLU A 534 -9.64 29.05 -9.26
CA GLU A 534 -10.46 30.25 -8.95
C GLU A 534 -9.63 31.55 -9.03
N LYS A 535 -8.31 31.47 -8.84
CA LYS A 535 -7.37 32.59 -9.00
C LYS A 535 -6.84 32.77 -10.43
N GLY A 536 -7.29 31.94 -11.37
CA GLY A 536 -6.89 32.01 -12.78
C GLY A 536 -5.65 31.17 -13.13
N ALA A 537 -5.20 30.30 -12.24
CA ALA A 537 -4.01 29.48 -12.44
C ALA A 537 -4.30 28.12 -13.11
N VAL A 538 -3.25 27.47 -13.59
CA VAL A 538 -3.24 26.06 -13.98
C VAL A 538 -2.73 25.23 -12.80
N ALA A 539 -3.59 24.41 -12.19
CA ALA A 539 -3.23 23.66 -10.99
C ALA A 539 -3.18 22.14 -11.24
N LEU A 540 -2.07 21.50 -10.90
CA LEU A 540 -1.81 20.09 -11.24
C LEU A 540 -1.54 19.28 -9.97
N ASP A 541 -2.34 18.22 -9.75
CA ASP A 541 -2.03 17.20 -8.74
C ASP A 541 -0.87 16.34 -9.23
N VAL A 542 0.33 16.60 -8.73
CA VAL A 542 1.54 15.85 -9.09
C VAL A 542 1.85 14.71 -8.12
N GLY A 543 1.26 14.75 -6.91
CA GLY A 543 1.39 13.74 -5.87
C GLY A 543 2.83 13.29 -5.63
N ALA A 544 3.09 12.00 -5.78
CA ALA A 544 4.41 11.44 -5.47
C ALA A 544 5.52 11.87 -6.42
N MET A 545 5.24 12.63 -7.50
CA MET A 545 6.32 13.21 -8.32
C MET A 545 7.24 14.12 -7.51
N GLY A 546 6.75 14.73 -6.43
CA GLY A 546 7.61 15.43 -5.47
C GLY A 546 8.72 14.54 -4.91
N ASP A 547 8.41 13.30 -4.52
CA ASP A 547 9.41 12.34 -4.04
C ASP A 547 10.47 12.07 -5.11
N TYR A 548 10.04 11.83 -6.36
CA TYR A 548 10.96 11.53 -7.46
C TYR A 548 11.86 12.73 -7.82
N TRP A 549 11.33 13.95 -7.78
CA TRP A 549 12.12 15.16 -8.04
C TRP A 549 13.20 15.39 -6.98
N LEU A 550 12.94 14.98 -5.75
CA LEU A 550 13.89 15.03 -4.63
C LEU A 550 14.79 13.79 -4.53
N GLY A 551 14.66 12.83 -5.45
CA GLY A 551 15.45 11.59 -5.46
C GLY A 551 15.03 10.59 -4.37
N HIS A 552 13.88 10.77 -3.73
CA HIS A 552 13.34 9.83 -2.76
C HIS A 552 12.74 8.60 -3.45
N LYS A 553 13.12 7.40 -2.99
CA LYS A 553 12.55 6.13 -3.45
C LYS A 553 11.35 5.75 -2.59
N THR A 554 10.12 6.14 -2.98
CA THR A 554 8.92 5.96 -2.12
C THR A 554 7.95 4.86 -2.55
N ARG A 555 8.20 4.17 -3.67
CA ARG A 555 7.27 3.15 -4.23
C ARG A 555 7.95 1.82 -4.57
N GLY A 556 7.13 0.80 -4.88
CA GLY A 556 7.61 -0.57 -5.09
C GLY A 556 8.43 -0.76 -6.37
N VAL A 557 9.19 -1.85 -6.47
CA VAL A 557 10.11 -2.18 -7.59
C VAL A 557 9.58 -1.88 -9.00
N SER A 558 8.34 -2.20 -9.29
CA SER A 558 7.70 -1.95 -10.61
C SER A 558 7.40 -0.47 -10.91
N GLU A 559 7.58 0.40 -9.91
CA GLU A 559 7.43 1.85 -9.98
C GLU A 559 8.76 2.59 -9.73
N LEU A 560 9.83 1.87 -9.36
CA LEU A 560 11.18 2.43 -9.12
C LEU A 560 12.06 2.46 -10.37
N VAL A 561 11.64 1.73 -11.40
CA VAL A 561 12.35 1.52 -12.65
C VAL A 561 11.47 2.06 -13.76
#